data_AF-A0A2G2F5C6-F1
#
_entry.id   AF-A0A2G2F5C6-F1
#
_cell.length_a   1.000
_cell.length_b   1.000
_cell.length_c   1.000
_cell.angle_alpha   90.00
_cell.angle_beta   90.00
_cell.angle_gamma   90.00
#
_symmetry.space_group_name_H-M   'P 1'
#
loop_
_entity.id
_entity.type
_entity.pdbx_description
1 polymer ?
#
loop_
_entity_poly.entity_id
_entity_poly.type
_entity_poly.pdbx_seq_one_letter_code
_entity_poly.pdbx_strand_id
1 'polypeptide(L)'
;MEFNKLQEKITDLSESSGKTKEEITQALADFAETKFGSILTEDEEAIIKEIQEKLIERYYQMPDHTQVTKRPDYKNDFGLDDLEMDYAERAGNELGDLGILEGNENYTKLTKKGVLRAKKLLGHI
;
A
#
# COMPACT_ATOMS: atom_id res chain seq x y z
N MET A 1 -26.20 -14.16 0.68
CA MET A 1 -27.21 -13.73 1.67
C MET A 1 -27.02 -12.25 2.05
N GLU A 2 -25.78 -11.78 2.23
CA GLU A 2 -25.44 -10.35 2.48
C GLU A 2 -25.80 -9.41 1.31
N PHE A 3 -25.53 -9.81 0.06
CA PHE A 3 -25.78 -8.99 -1.13
C PHE A 3 -27.26 -8.61 -1.32
N ASN A 4 -28.17 -9.54 -1.05
CA ASN A 4 -29.62 -9.29 -1.17
C ASN A 4 -30.10 -8.26 -0.15
N LYS A 5 -29.56 -8.26 1.07
CA LYS A 5 -29.89 -7.26 2.10
C LYS A 5 -29.39 -5.87 1.75
N LEU A 6 -28.23 -5.77 1.08
CA LEU A 6 -27.72 -4.49 0.59
C LEU A 6 -28.62 -3.93 -0.51
N GLN A 7 -29.04 -4.77 -1.46
CA GLN A 7 -29.95 -4.39 -2.53
C GLN A 7 -31.33 -3.93 -2.01
N GLU A 8 -31.87 -4.61 -0.99
CA GLU A 8 -33.10 -4.19 -0.30
C GLU A 8 -32.92 -2.79 0.33
N LYS A 9 -31.83 -2.57 1.08
CA LYS A 9 -31.55 -1.26 1.68
C LYS A 9 -31.37 -0.14 0.67
N ILE A 10 -30.71 -0.41 -0.46
CA ILE A 10 -30.56 0.57 -1.56
C ILE A 10 -31.94 0.90 -2.14
N THR A 11 -32.82 -0.09 -2.26
CA THR A 11 -34.20 0.10 -2.73
C THR A 11 -35.00 0.96 -1.75
N ASP A 12 -34.99 0.62 -0.45
CA ASP A 12 -35.67 1.39 0.59
C ASP A 12 -35.16 2.85 0.67
N LEU A 13 -33.85 3.04 0.54
CA LEU A 13 -33.23 4.38 0.49
C LEU A 13 -33.64 5.16 -0.75
N SER A 14 -33.74 4.49 -1.90
CA SER A 14 -34.17 5.14 -3.14
C SER A 14 -35.61 5.65 -3.02
N GLU A 15 -36.50 4.81 -2.49
CA GLU A 15 -37.92 5.14 -2.30
C GLU A 15 -38.13 6.24 -1.26
N SER A 16 -37.34 6.26 -0.18
CA SER A 16 -37.50 7.23 0.91
C SER A 16 -36.78 8.57 0.70
N SER A 17 -35.68 8.59 -0.05
CA SER A 17 -34.86 9.79 -0.25
C SER A 17 -35.10 10.49 -1.59
N GLY A 18 -35.86 9.88 -2.50
CA GLY A 18 -36.10 10.41 -3.85
C GLY A 18 -34.88 10.37 -4.77
N LYS A 19 -33.79 9.72 -4.35
CA LYS A 19 -32.59 9.47 -5.15
C LYS A 19 -32.71 8.17 -5.91
N THR A 20 -32.09 8.10 -7.09
CA THR A 20 -31.97 6.86 -7.86
C THR A 20 -31.07 5.85 -7.15
N LYS A 21 -31.23 4.57 -7.52
CA LYS A 21 -30.36 3.50 -6.99
C LYS A 21 -28.91 3.71 -7.40
N GLU A 22 -28.67 4.20 -8.61
CA GLU A 22 -27.34 4.59 -9.09
C GLU A 22 -26.70 5.66 -8.20
N GLU A 23 -27.41 6.75 -7.87
CA GLU A 23 -26.88 7.81 -6.99
C GLU A 23 -26.51 7.30 -5.59
N ILE A 24 -27.31 6.40 -5.03
CA ILE A 24 -27.03 5.79 -3.71
C ILE A 24 -25.82 4.85 -3.82
N THR A 25 -25.73 4.09 -4.90
CA THR A 25 -24.60 3.18 -5.14
C THR A 25 -23.31 3.95 -5.31
N GLN A 26 -23.34 5.06 -6.07
CA GLN A 26 -22.19 5.94 -6.22
C GLN A 26 -21.77 6.56 -4.88
N ALA A 27 -22.71 7.07 -4.07
CA ALA A 27 -22.40 7.61 -2.75
C ALA A 27 -21.78 6.56 -1.80
N LEU A 28 -22.19 5.28 -1.92
CA LEU A 28 -21.58 4.18 -1.19
C LEU A 28 -20.16 3.88 -1.67
N ALA A 29 -19.93 3.92 -2.98
CA ALA A 29 -18.61 3.74 -3.57
C ALA A 29 -17.66 4.88 -3.13
N ASP A 30 -18.08 6.14 -3.26
CA ASP A 30 -17.31 7.31 -2.85
C ASP A 30 -17.00 7.27 -1.35
N PHE A 31 -17.97 6.86 -0.52
CA PHE A 31 -17.77 6.68 0.91
C PHE A 31 -16.77 5.56 1.21
N ALA A 32 -16.85 4.44 0.50
CA ALA A 32 -15.92 3.33 0.65
C ALA A 32 -14.50 3.75 0.25
N GLU A 33 -14.33 4.44 -0.88
CA GLU A 33 -13.05 4.99 -1.32
C GLU A 33 -12.47 5.99 -0.32
N THR A 34 -13.30 6.89 0.21
CA THR A 34 -12.86 7.86 1.23
C THR A 34 -12.44 7.17 2.53
N LYS A 35 -13.17 6.12 2.92
CA LYS A 35 -12.98 5.46 4.22
C LYS A 35 -11.89 4.39 4.21
N PHE A 36 -11.73 3.68 3.10
CA PHE A 36 -10.85 2.52 2.97
C PHE A 36 -9.72 2.74 1.95
N GLY A 37 -9.69 3.91 1.28
CA GLY A 37 -8.78 4.19 0.18
C GLY A 37 -9.28 3.60 -1.15
N SER A 38 -8.60 3.94 -2.25
CA SER A 38 -8.82 3.26 -3.52
C SER A 38 -8.51 1.78 -3.39
N ILE A 39 -9.47 0.94 -3.77
CA ILE A 39 -9.27 -0.48 -4.00
C ILE A 39 -8.29 -0.58 -5.15
N LEU A 40 -7.12 -1.16 -4.89
CA LEU A 40 -6.09 -1.37 -5.90
C LEU A 40 -6.58 -2.42 -6.89
N THR A 41 -6.25 -2.21 -8.16
CA THR A 41 -6.32 -3.26 -9.17
C THR A 41 -5.23 -4.30 -8.94
N GLU A 42 -5.39 -5.52 -9.48
CA GLU A 42 -4.37 -6.57 -9.35
C GLU A 42 -3.00 -6.12 -9.91
N ASP A 43 -2.99 -5.31 -10.98
CA ASP A 43 -1.78 -4.75 -11.57
C ASP A 43 -1.08 -3.77 -10.61
N GLU A 44 -1.84 -2.91 -9.94
CA GLU A 44 -1.29 -1.98 -8.95
C GLU A 44 -0.76 -2.70 -7.71
N GLU A 45 -1.44 -3.76 -7.26
CA GLU A 45 -0.93 -4.61 -6.18
C GLU A 45 0.40 -5.29 -6.56
N ALA A 46 0.52 -5.74 -7.82
CA ALA A 46 1.76 -6.31 -8.33
C ALA A 46 2.89 -5.29 -8.34
N ILE A 47 2.65 -4.08 -8.85
CA ILE A 47 3.62 -2.96 -8.85
C ILE A 47 4.06 -2.64 -7.43
N ILE A 48 3.12 -2.48 -6.49
CA ILE A 48 3.45 -2.19 -5.08
C ILE A 48 4.34 -3.29 -4.50
N LYS A 49 4.03 -4.56 -4.78
CA LYS A 49 4.82 -5.68 -4.29
C LYS A 49 6.24 -5.69 -4.88
N GLU A 50 6.40 -5.40 -6.17
CA GLU A 50 7.74 -5.27 -6.78
C GLU A 50 8.55 -4.13 -6.13
N ILE A 51 7.92 -2.99 -5.88
CA ILE A 51 8.54 -1.88 -5.16
C ILE A 51 8.95 -2.31 -3.74
N GLN A 52 8.07 -3.01 -3.01
CA GLN A 52 8.37 -3.51 -1.67
C GLN A 52 9.62 -4.41 -1.66
N GLU A 53 9.75 -5.27 -2.65
CA GLU A 53 10.91 -6.15 -2.82
C GLU A 53 12.19 -5.34 -3.08
N LYS A 54 12.15 -4.37 -4.01
CA LYS A 54 13.26 -3.43 -4.27
C LYS A 54 13.67 -2.65 -3.03
N LEU A 55 12.69 -2.13 -2.26
CA LEU A 55 12.93 -1.42 -1.00
C LEU A 55 13.69 -2.31 0.00
N ILE A 56 13.17 -3.51 0.25
CA ILE A 56 13.76 -4.45 1.21
C ILE A 56 15.19 -4.84 0.79
N GLU A 57 15.40 -5.17 -0.48
CA GLU A 57 16.72 -5.53 -1.00
C GLU A 57 17.73 -4.40 -0.80
N ARG A 58 17.36 -3.18 -1.21
CA ARG A 58 18.26 -2.03 -1.18
C ARG A 58 18.61 -1.59 0.23
N TYR A 59 17.64 -1.52 1.14
CA TYR A 59 17.93 -1.26 2.55
C TYR A 59 18.83 -2.33 3.17
N TYR A 60 18.73 -3.59 2.71
CA TYR A 60 19.60 -4.66 3.20
C TYR A 60 21.03 -4.56 2.69
N GLN A 61 21.23 -4.10 1.45
CA GLN A 61 22.54 -3.91 0.83
C GLN A 61 23.30 -2.68 1.37
N MET A 62 22.60 -1.73 2.00
CA MET A 62 23.23 -0.54 2.59
C MET A 62 24.19 -0.91 3.75
N PRO A 63 25.30 -0.16 3.92
CA PRO A 63 26.24 -0.36 5.02
C PRO A 63 25.52 -0.34 6.37
N ASP A 64 25.90 -1.25 7.27
CA ASP A 64 25.34 -1.44 8.61
C ASP A 64 23.84 -1.81 8.68
N HIS A 65 23.19 -2.16 7.56
CA HIS A 65 21.76 -2.54 7.45
C HIS A 65 20.76 -1.53 8.05
N THR A 66 21.23 -0.37 8.48
CA THR A 66 20.45 0.49 9.35
C THR A 66 20.74 1.95 9.09
N GLN A 67 19.65 2.65 8.80
CA GLN A 67 19.48 4.09 8.96
C GLN A 67 19.88 4.91 7.73
N VAL A 68 18.92 5.08 6.81
CA VAL A 68 18.99 6.17 5.83
C VAL A 68 18.51 7.43 6.54
N THR A 69 19.42 8.33 6.91
CA THR A 69 19.17 9.53 7.73
C THR A 69 18.55 10.72 6.97
N LYS A 70 18.17 10.49 5.72
CA LYS A 70 17.51 11.44 4.82
C LYS A 70 16.52 10.66 3.97
N ARG A 71 15.42 11.28 3.51
CA ARG A 71 14.55 10.66 2.50
C ARG A 71 15.42 10.19 1.32
N PRO A 72 15.49 8.88 1.04
CA PRO A 72 16.33 8.38 -0.02
C PRO A 72 15.83 8.85 -1.37
N ASP A 73 16.74 8.97 -2.34
CA ASP A 73 16.34 9.17 -3.73
C ASP A 73 15.85 7.83 -4.27
N TYR A 74 14.57 7.51 -4.06
CA TYR A 74 14.01 6.21 -4.45
C TYR A 74 14.22 5.89 -5.94
N LYS A 75 14.25 6.91 -6.80
CA LYS A 75 14.52 6.71 -8.22
C LYS A 75 15.95 6.22 -8.45
N ASN A 76 16.94 6.90 -7.89
CA ASN A 76 18.35 6.59 -8.15
C ASN A 76 18.93 5.52 -7.21
N ASP A 77 18.65 5.60 -5.91
CA ASP A 77 19.20 4.71 -4.89
C ASP A 77 18.49 3.35 -4.88
N PHE A 78 17.20 3.32 -5.24
CA PHE A 78 16.38 2.10 -5.23
C PHE A 78 16.06 1.55 -6.62
N GLY A 79 16.28 2.34 -7.67
CA GLY A 79 16.02 1.93 -9.05
C GLY A 79 14.52 1.84 -9.34
N LEU A 80 13.73 2.75 -8.77
CA LEU A 80 12.32 2.89 -9.11
C LEU A 80 12.18 3.71 -10.39
N ASP A 81 11.35 3.23 -11.32
CA ASP A 81 10.97 4.00 -12.51
C ASP A 81 9.88 5.05 -12.21
N ASP A 82 9.50 5.83 -13.22
CA ASP A 82 8.53 6.92 -13.04
C ASP A 82 7.15 6.42 -12.59
N LEU A 83 6.71 5.24 -13.05
CA LEU A 83 5.45 4.64 -12.63
C LEU A 83 5.55 4.12 -11.20
N GLU A 84 6.64 3.46 -10.86
CA GLU A 84 6.88 2.92 -9.52
C GLU A 84 6.98 4.03 -8.46
N MET A 85 7.49 5.19 -8.84
CA MET A 85 7.57 6.35 -7.96
C MET A 85 6.19 6.83 -7.48
N ASP A 86 5.13 6.66 -8.29
CA ASP A 86 3.76 7.00 -7.91
C ASP A 86 3.23 6.13 -6.76
N TYR A 87 3.77 4.91 -6.61
CA TYR A 87 3.36 3.93 -5.60
C TYR A 87 4.38 3.74 -4.47
N ALA A 88 5.54 4.40 -4.54
CA ALA A 88 6.65 4.22 -3.59
C ALA A 88 6.29 4.55 -2.14
N GLU A 89 5.52 5.62 -1.92
CA GLU A 89 5.09 6.01 -0.58
C GLU A 89 4.13 4.96 0.02
N ARG A 90 3.19 4.46 -0.77
CA ARG A 90 2.25 3.42 -0.35
C ARG A 90 2.98 2.12 -0.01
N ALA A 91 3.89 1.68 -0.88
CA ALA A 91 4.72 0.51 -0.63
C ALA A 91 5.53 0.64 0.67
N GLY A 92 6.13 1.82 0.94
CA GLY A 92 6.84 2.10 2.18
C GLY A 92 5.94 2.04 3.42
N ASN A 93 4.74 2.62 3.35
CA ASN A 93 3.77 2.61 4.45
C ASN A 93 3.29 1.19 4.78
N GLU A 94 2.95 0.39 3.77
CA GLU A 94 2.55 -1.00 3.96
C GLU A 94 3.67 -1.84 4.61
N LEU A 95 4.93 -1.61 4.24
CA LEU A 95 6.06 -2.25 4.92
C LEU A 95 6.23 -1.78 6.38
N GLY A 96 5.89 -0.53 6.67
CA GLY A 96 5.82 0.01 8.02
C GLY A 96 4.74 -0.68 8.86
N ASP A 97 3.53 -0.79 8.33
CA ASP A 97 2.40 -1.45 8.99
C ASP A 97 2.65 -2.94 9.24
N LEU A 98 3.36 -3.59 8.31
CA LEU A 98 3.82 -4.98 8.45
C LEU A 98 4.98 -5.13 9.45
N GLY A 99 5.54 -4.04 9.97
CA GLY A 99 6.71 -4.04 10.85
C GLY A 99 7.98 -4.54 10.18
N ILE A 100 8.09 -4.41 8.85
CA ILE A 100 9.27 -4.76 8.06
C ILE A 100 10.25 -3.57 8.03
N LEU A 101 9.73 -2.36 7.84
CA LEU A 101 10.47 -1.12 7.98
C LEU A 101 10.11 -0.43 9.30
N GLU A 102 11.06 0.26 9.90
CA GLU A 102 10.81 1.22 10.98
C GLU A 102 11.57 2.51 10.71
N GLY A 103 10.98 3.64 11.12
CA GLY A 103 11.52 4.94 10.78
C GLY A 103 10.65 6.11 11.21
N ASN A 104 11.18 7.30 10.98
CA ASN A 104 10.46 8.57 11.05
C ASN A 104 10.96 9.48 9.92
N GLU A 105 10.55 10.75 9.92
CA GLU A 105 10.96 11.76 8.93
C GLU A 105 12.49 11.89 8.75
N ASN A 106 13.26 11.51 9.77
CA ASN A 106 14.72 11.63 9.79
C ASN A 106 15.43 10.31 9.55
N TYR A 107 14.74 9.16 9.60
CA TYR A 107 15.37 7.90 9.22
C TYR A 107 14.43 6.79 8.78
N THR A 108 14.92 5.87 7.95
CA THR A 108 14.24 4.60 7.67
C THR A 108 15.26 3.46 7.68
N LYS A 109 14.87 2.31 8.22
CA LYS A 109 15.69 1.09 8.26
C LYS A 109 14.85 -0.19 8.30
N LEU A 110 15.50 -1.32 8.03
CA LEU A 110 14.88 -2.64 8.23
C LEU A 110 14.79 -2.98 9.72
N THR A 111 13.67 -3.56 10.13
CA THR A 111 13.54 -4.23 11.42
C THR A 111 14.21 -5.61 11.38
N LYS A 112 14.27 -6.31 12.52
CA LYS A 112 14.69 -7.73 12.54
C LYS A 112 13.83 -8.60 11.60
N LYS A 113 12.52 -8.33 11.54
CA LYS A 113 11.59 -9.01 10.63
C LYS A 113 11.92 -8.67 9.18
N GLY A 114 12.22 -7.40 8.89
CA GLY A 114 12.67 -6.98 7.57
C GLY A 114 13.97 -7.62 7.12
N VAL A 115 14.97 -7.74 8.00
CA VAL A 115 16.22 -8.44 7.69
C VAL A 115 15.99 -9.92 7.38
N LEU A 116 15.12 -10.61 8.13
CA LEU A 116 14.76 -12.00 7.82
C LEU A 116 14.05 -12.11 6.46
N ARG A 117 13.16 -11.17 6.16
CA ARG A 117 12.47 -11.10 4.86
C ARG A 117 13.46 -10.88 3.71
N ALA A 118 14.42 -9.96 3.88
CA ALA A 118 15.47 -9.70 2.90
C ALA A 118 16.33 -10.95 2.64
N LYS A 119 16.75 -11.65 3.70
CA LYS A 119 17.52 -12.89 3.58
C LYS A 119 16.78 -13.97 2.80
N LYS A 120 15.47 -14.13 3.05
CA LYS A 120 14.63 -15.07 2.30
C LYS A 120 14.51 -14.68 0.82
N LEU A 121 14.33 -13.39 0.55
CA LEU A 121 14.22 -12.86 -0.81
C LEU A 121 15.51 -13.08 -1.62
N LEU A 122 16.66 -12.86 -0.98
CA LEU A 122 17.99 -13.02 -1.59
C LEU A 122 18.51 -14.47 -1.58
N GLY A 123 17.73 -15.44 -1.08
CA GLY A 123 18.14 -16.85 -1.02
C GLY A 123 19.28 -17.14 -0.03
N HIS A 124 19.48 -16.27 0.96
CA HIS A 124 20.47 -16.47 2.03
C HIS A 124 20.01 -17.46 3.12
N ILE A 125 18.71 -17.78 3.15
CA ILE A 125 18.05 -18.76 4.03
C ILE A 125 16.87 -19.43 3.35
#